data_AF-A0A144XY00-F1
#
_entry.id   AF-A0A144XY00-F1
#
_cell.length_a   1.000
_cell.length_b   1.000
_cell.length_c   1.000
_cell.angle_alpha   90.00
_cell.angle_beta   90.00
_cell.angle_gamma   90.00
#
_symmetry.space_group_name_H-M   'P 1'
#
loop_
_entity.id
_entity.type
_entity.pdbx_description
1 polymer ?
#
loop_
_entity_poly.entity_id
_entity_poly.type
_entity_poly.pdbx_seq_one_letter_code
_entity_poly.pdbx_strand_id
1 'polypeptide(L)'
;MDNHISSRALLHRRDVIKNNPRFGEAITEHYRINDAIYKKQPLFYKTMLQESRFNIILSMCCFVFGNQAESVSEIKALCTRYNIASPNSVIAIITILKTTGRIKTWRCTEDRRKTKIAPTEKGLDELKRYMSGAFTPVSILFPTFNINANLLDNDILRHNFFRRAAEYLFRGLTFRKVLPEVGLFIDKDGGRMIMLYLYLQAIKNKTAHGAIIAYSASTLAKEFFVSRIHVNRIIKSAQEAGYLKDRGDGRMSIYPAFIELVENYAGLYFAYVTHYINVVPKERRHAVNMTPTL
;
A
#
# COMPACT_ATOMS: atom_id res chain seq x y z
N MET A 1 21.87 3.90 -18.23
CA MET A 1 20.54 4.24 -18.78
C MET A 1 19.73 4.86 -17.65
N ASP A 2 19.77 6.19 -17.58
CA ASP A 2 18.99 6.97 -16.62
C ASP A 2 17.50 6.82 -16.94
N ASN A 3 16.84 5.89 -16.24
CA ASN A 3 15.39 5.91 -16.17
C ASN A 3 15.03 7.18 -15.40
N HIS A 4 14.58 8.22 -16.09
CA HIS A 4 13.97 9.40 -15.47
C HIS A 4 12.78 8.94 -14.61
N ILE A 5 13.02 8.77 -13.31
CA ILE A 5 12.03 8.46 -12.29
C ILE A 5 11.10 9.67 -12.22
N SER A 6 9.97 9.57 -12.91
CA SER A 6 8.99 10.63 -13.10
C SER A 6 7.59 10.10 -12.78
N SER A 7 6.70 11.00 -12.35
CA SER A 7 5.29 10.69 -12.16
C SER A 7 4.66 10.12 -13.43
N ARG A 8 5.06 10.62 -14.60
CA ARG A 8 4.58 10.12 -15.91
C ARG A 8 4.92 8.64 -16.13
N ALA A 9 6.15 8.22 -15.86
CA ALA A 9 6.55 6.82 -16.01
C ALA A 9 5.78 5.89 -15.05
N LEU A 10 5.54 6.36 -13.83
CA LEU A 10 4.75 5.65 -12.83
C LEU A 10 3.28 5.51 -13.24
N LEU A 11 2.67 6.58 -13.75
CA LEU A 11 1.29 6.58 -14.23
C LEU A 11 1.11 5.70 -15.47
N HIS A 12 2.05 5.75 -16.43
CA HIS A 12 2.03 4.85 -17.57
C HIS A 12 2.09 3.38 -17.14
N ARG A 13 2.97 3.06 -16.19
CA ARG A 13 3.07 1.72 -15.60
C ARG A 13 1.77 1.27 -14.94
N ARG A 14 1.08 2.16 -14.21
CA ARG A 14 -0.25 1.89 -13.64
C ARG A 14 -1.23 1.50 -14.75
N ASP A 15 -1.27 2.24 -15.85
CA ASP A 15 -2.23 2.01 -16.93
C ASP A 15 -1.99 0.67 -17.64
N VAL A 16 -0.72 0.29 -17.87
CA VAL A 16 -0.35 -1.04 -18.38
C VAL A 16 -0.83 -2.14 -17.43
N ILE A 17 -0.67 -1.96 -16.11
CA ILE A 17 -1.12 -2.94 -15.11
C ILE A 17 -2.65 -3.06 -15.08
N LYS A 18 -3.38 -1.95 -15.14
CA LYS A 18 -4.85 -1.96 -15.15
C LYS A 18 -5.42 -2.71 -16.36
N ASN A 19 -4.76 -2.62 -17.51
CA ASN A 19 -5.15 -3.32 -18.72
C ASN A 19 -4.82 -4.83 -18.70
N ASN A 20 -4.24 -5.35 -17.62
CA ASN A 20 -4.01 -6.78 -17.47
C ASN A 20 -5.35 -7.51 -17.22
N PRO A 21 -5.69 -8.58 -17.97
CA PRO A 21 -6.93 -9.32 -17.77
C PRO A 21 -7.11 -9.90 -16.35
N ARG A 22 -6.00 -10.12 -15.63
CA ARG A 22 -6.00 -10.65 -14.25
C ARG A 22 -5.98 -9.54 -13.20
N PHE A 23 -6.22 -8.29 -13.57
CA PHE A 23 -6.17 -7.16 -12.64
C PHE A 23 -7.20 -7.27 -11.51
N GLY A 24 -8.44 -7.64 -11.81
CA GLY A 24 -9.47 -7.86 -10.79
C GLY A 24 -9.13 -9.01 -9.83
N GLU A 25 -8.51 -10.08 -10.34
CA GLU A 25 -8.02 -11.22 -9.55
C GLU A 25 -6.91 -10.76 -8.59
N ALA A 26 -5.96 -9.96 -9.08
CA ALA A 26 -4.87 -9.40 -8.29
C ALA A 26 -5.39 -8.50 -7.14
N ILE A 27 -6.41 -7.67 -7.38
CA ILE A 27 -7.03 -6.85 -6.32
C ILE A 27 -7.71 -7.73 -5.27
N THR A 28 -8.43 -8.76 -5.72
CA THR A 28 -9.12 -9.70 -4.82
C THR A 28 -8.12 -10.42 -3.92
N GLU A 29 -7.02 -10.89 -4.49
CA GLU A 29 -5.97 -11.56 -3.73
C GLU A 29 -5.23 -10.60 -2.79
N HIS A 30 -4.97 -9.37 -3.23
CA HIS A 30 -4.40 -8.32 -2.38
C HIS A 30 -5.27 -8.09 -1.13
N TYR A 31 -6.58 -7.93 -1.31
CA TYR A 31 -7.52 -7.77 -0.21
C TYR A 31 -7.51 -9.00 0.71
N ARG A 32 -7.63 -10.21 0.15
CA ARG A 32 -7.72 -11.46 0.93
C ARG A 32 -6.53 -11.63 1.87
N ILE A 33 -5.31 -11.41 1.36
CA ILE A 33 -4.09 -11.51 2.17
C ILE A 33 -4.05 -10.41 3.23
N ASN A 34 -4.34 -9.16 2.86
CA ASN A 34 -4.32 -8.05 3.81
C ASN A 34 -5.38 -8.20 4.89
N ASP A 35 -6.58 -8.68 4.58
CA ASP A 35 -7.64 -8.95 5.54
C ASP A 35 -7.23 -10.02 6.57
N ALA A 36 -6.64 -11.12 6.10
CA ALA A 36 -6.13 -12.17 6.98
C ALA A 36 -5.03 -11.65 7.94
N ILE A 37 -4.15 -10.77 7.45
CA ILE A 37 -3.10 -10.13 8.27
C ILE A 37 -3.70 -9.14 9.26
N TYR A 38 -4.63 -8.32 8.78
CA TYR A 38 -5.31 -7.29 9.56
C TYR A 38 -6.05 -7.92 10.75
N LYS A 39 -6.81 -9.00 10.52
CA LYS A 39 -7.56 -9.72 11.56
C LYS A 39 -6.68 -10.34 12.65
N LYS A 40 -5.41 -10.68 12.35
CA LYS A 40 -4.48 -11.20 13.37
C LYS A 40 -4.08 -10.14 14.39
N GLN A 41 -3.91 -8.89 13.95
CA GLN A 41 -3.48 -7.79 14.83
C GLN A 41 -4.14 -6.45 14.41
N PRO A 42 -5.46 -6.33 14.57
CA PRO A 42 -6.24 -5.27 13.94
C PRO A 42 -5.86 -3.88 14.44
N LEU A 43 -5.59 -3.73 15.74
CA LEU A 43 -5.17 -2.45 16.31
C LEU A 43 -3.83 -1.97 15.76
N PHE A 44 -2.90 -2.90 15.46
CA PHE A 44 -1.63 -2.55 14.86
C PHE A 44 -1.80 -2.16 13.40
N TYR A 45 -2.43 -3.01 12.58
CA TYR A 45 -2.52 -2.77 11.14
C TYR A 45 -3.42 -1.60 10.77
N LYS A 46 -4.54 -1.38 11.48
CA LYS A 46 -5.39 -0.20 11.24
C LYS A 46 -4.65 1.11 11.44
N THR A 47 -3.75 1.12 12.42
CA THR A 47 -2.94 2.27 12.83
C THR A 47 -1.78 2.45 11.86
N MET A 48 -0.99 1.40 11.61
CA MET A 48 0.24 1.51 10.84
C MET A 48 0.03 1.66 9.33
N LEU A 49 -1.10 1.17 8.80
CA LEU A 49 -1.39 1.24 7.36
C LEU A 49 -2.04 2.56 6.91
N GLN A 50 -2.30 3.49 7.83
CA GLN A 50 -2.66 4.86 7.47
C GLN A 50 -1.46 5.55 6.80
N GLU A 51 -1.70 6.25 5.70
CA GLU A 51 -0.69 6.62 4.71
C GLU A 51 0.55 7.31 5.29
N SER A 52 0.37 8.33 6.16
CA SER A 52 1.52 9.04 6.72
C SER A 52 2.39 8.16 7.62
N ARG A 53 1.78 7.28 8.43
CA ARG A 53 2.50 6.32 9.27
C ARG A 53 3.16 5.23 8.44
N PHE A 54 2.49 4.75 7.40
CA PHE A 54 3.04 3.80 6.45
C PHE A 54 4.30 4.35 5.76
N ASN A 55 4.27 5.62 5.32
CA ASN A 55 5.41 6.28 4.70
C ASN A 55 6.60 6.46 5.66
N ILE A 56 6.36 6.66 6.96
CA ILE A 56 7.44 6.64 7.97
C ILE A 56 8.07 5.24 8.06
N ILE A 57 7.26 4.18 8.15
CA ILE A 57 7.76 2.80 8.24
C ILE A 57 8.54 2.43 6.98
N LEU A 58 8.01 2.75 5.79
CA LEU A 58 8.69 2.50 4.54
C LEU A 58 10.03 3.27 4.46
N SER A 59 10.06 4.52 4.93
CA SER A 59 11.30 5.31 5.01
C SER A 59 12.32 4.68 5.96
N MET A 60 11.88 4.23 7.13
CA MET A 60 12.75 3.51 8.07
C MET A 60 13.34 2.25 7.44
N CYS A 61 12.54 1.47 6.72
CA CYS A 61 13.03 0.30 5.98
C CYS A 61 14.03 0.71 4.89
N CYS A 62 13.75 1.78 4.14
CA CYS A 62 14.68 2.33 3.14
C CYS A 62 16.03 2.72 3.77
N PHE A 63 16.02 3.36 4.94
CA PHE A 63 17.26 3.76 5.59
C PHE A 63 18.03 2.59 6.20
N VAL A 64 17.34 1.69 6.90
CA VAL A 64 17.98 0.57 7.61
C VAL A 64 18.47 -0.48 6.62
N PHE A 65 17.65 -0.92 5.67
CA PHE A 65 18.05 -1.92 4.68
C PHE A 65 18.86 -1.35 3.51
N GLY A 66 18.79 -0.04 3.30
CA GLY A 66 19.64 0.69 2.37
C GLY A 66 21.00 1.10 2.95
N ASN A 67 21.31 0.71 4.20
CA ASN A 67 22.54 1.07 4.92
C ASN A 67 22.79 2.59 5.02
N GLN A 68 21.72 3.39 5.12
CA GLN A 68 21.80 4.85 5.27
C GLN A 68 21.66 5.33 6.72
N ALA A 69 21.09 4.51 7.60
CA ALA A 69 20.97 4.84 9.02
C ALA A 69 21.03 3.59 9.90
N GLU A 70 21.71 3.72 11.03
CA GLU A 70 21.82 2.66 12.04
C GLU A 70 21.36 3.12 13.42
N SER A 71 21.00 4.41 13.56
CA SER A 71 20.56 5.01 14.81
C SER A 71 19.24 5.77 14.69
N VAL A 72 18.55 5.89 15.83
CA VAL A 72 17.29 6.65 15.93
C VAL A 72 17.48 8.13 15.54
N SER A 73 18.63 8.72 15.90
CA SER A 73 18.95 10.12 15.56
C SER A 73 19.10 10.34 14.06
N GLU A 74 19.76 9.42 13.35
CA GLU A 74 19.93 9.48 11.90
C GLU A 74 18.59 9.34 11.18
N ILE A 75 17.77 8.35 11.58
CA ILE A 75 16.43 8.16 11.01
C ILE A 75 15.59 9.43 11.16
N LYS A 76 15.60 10.07 12.34
CA LYS A 76 14.88 11.33 12.56
C LYS A 76 15.38 12.44 11.62
N ALA A 77 16.69 12.61 11.53
CA ALA A 77 17.30 13.64 10.69
C ALA A 77 16.96 13.43 9.21
N LEU A 78 17.04 12.19 8.71
CA LEU A 78 16.69 11.86 7.33
C LEU A 78 15.19 12.04 7.04
N CYS A 79 14.30 11.61 7.94
CA CYS A 79 12.86 11.84 7.79
C CYS A 79 12.51 13.34 7.72
N THR A 80 13.20 14.18 8.50
CA THR A 80 13.03 15.64 8.43
C THR A 80 13.60 16.20 7.13
N ARG A 81 14.82 15.80 6.75
CA ARG A 81 15.49 16.24 5.51
C ARG A 81 14.64 15.95 4.26
N TYR A 82 14.01 14.78 4.19
CA TYR A 82 13.18 14.37 3.06
C TYR A 82 11.70 14.78 3.19
N ASN A 83 11.34 15.61 4.18
CA ASN A 83 9.97 16.06 4.42
C ASN A 83 8.95 14.90 4.58
N ILE A 84 9.39 13.78 5.15
CA ILE A 84 8.54 12.60 5.38
C ILE A 84 7.67 12.80 6.63
N ALA A 85 8.30 13.18 7.74
CA ALA A 85 7.62 13.32 9.02
C ALA A 85 8.42 14.13 10.04
N SER A 86 7.70 14.65 11.04
CA SER A 86 8.32 15.30 12.19
C SER A 86 9.13 14.32 13.04
N PRO A 87 10.17 14.78 13.76
CA PRO A 87 10.91 13.98 14.72
C PRO A 87 10.03 13.23 15.73
N ASN A 88 8.94 13.84 16.20
CA ASN A 88 8.03 13.25 17.19
C ASN A 88 7.19 12.11 16.59
N SER A 89 6.72 12.29 15.35
CA SER A 89 5.99 11.24 14.62
C SER A 89 6.88 10.01 14.39
N VAL A 90 8.15 10.22 14.04
CA VAL A 90 9.13 9.12 13.89
C VAL A 90 9.34 8.39 15.23
N ILE A 91 9.52 9.13 16.33
CA ILE A 91 9.67 8.53 17.66
C ILE A 91 8.43 7.71 18.03
N ALA A 92 7.22 8.21 17.78
CA ALA A 92 6.00 7.48 18.07
C ALA A 92 5.94 6.13 17.34
N ILE A 93 6.32 6.10 16.06
CA ILE A 93 6.37 4.86 15.26
C ILE A 93 7.45 3.91 15.78
N ILE A 94 8.65 4.40 16.06
CA ILE A 94 9.73 3.60 16.67
C ILE A 94 9.26 3.00 17.99
N THR A 95 8.60 3.77 18.84
CA THR A 95 8.06 3.30 20.12
C THR A 95 7.05 2.16 19.91
N ILE A 96 6.09 2.31 18.98
CA ILE A 96 5.12 1.24 18.69
C ILE A 96 5.82 -0.02 18.17
N LEU A 97 6.74 0.11 17.22
CA LEU A 97 7.47 -1.03 16.65
C LEU A 97 8.33 -1.73 17.73
N LYS A 98 8.95 -0.96 18.64
CA LYS A 98 9.75 -1.49 19.74
C LYS A 98 8.89 -2.21 20.77
N THR A 99 7.85 -1.56 21.27
CA THR A 99 6.94 -2.12 22.29
C THR A 99 6.25 -3.39 21.79
N THR A 100 6.01 -3.49 20.49
CA THR A 100 5.43 -4.69 19.88
C THR A 100 6.47 -5.74 19.45
N GLY A 101 7.76 -5.50 19.71
CA GLY A 101 8.85 -6.46 19.50
C GLY A 101 9.29 -6.64 18.05
N ARG A 102 8.96 -5.71 17.15
CA ARG A 102 9.34 -5.75 15.71
C ARG A 102 10.72 -5.17 15.43
N ILE A 103 11.16 -4.28 16.32
CA ILE A 103 12.51 -3.72 16.31
C ILE A 103 13.10 -3.80 17.70
N LYS A 104 14.43 -3.77 17.76
CA LYS A 104 15.19 -3.60 18.99
C LYS A 104 16.00 -2.31 18.92
N THR A 105 16.23 -1.71 20.07
CA THR A 105 17.07 -0.51 20.22
C THR A 105 18.01 -0.69 21.40
N TRP A 106 19.27 -0.31 21.24
CA TRP A 106 20.27 -0.38 22.31
C TRP A 106 21.22 0.81 22.23
N ARG A 107 21.93 1.11 23.33
CA ARG A 107 22.95 2.16 23.34
C ARG A 107 24.20 1.63 22.63
N CYS A 108 24.78 2.44 21.75
CA CYS A 108 26.06 2.11 21.14
C CYS A 108 27.15 2.06 22.23
N THR A 109 28.06 1.10 22.12
CA THR A 109 29.16 0.87 23.05
C THR A 109 30.23 1.96 22.94
N GLU A 110 30.49 2.44 21.72
CA GLU A 110 31.50 3.46 21.40
C GLU A 110 31.00 4.89 21.70
N ASP A 111 29.72 5.18 21.42
CA ASP A 111 29.07 6.45 21.78
C ASP A 111 27.69 6.20 22.40
N ARG A 112 27.62 6.19 23.74
CA ARG A 112 26.37 5.91 24.48
C ARG A 112 25.26 6.94 24.21
N ARG A 113 25.57 8.10 23.59
CA ARG A 113 24.55 9.07 23.15
C ARG A 113 23.76 8.54 21.95
N LYS A 114 24.37 7.69 21.12
CA LYS A 114 23.71 7.05 19.97
C LYS A 114 22.89 5.85 20.41
N THR A 115 21.61 5.85 20.02
CA THR A 115 20.71 4.70 20.17
C THR A 115 20.64 3.98 18.84
N LYS A 116 21.27 2.81 18.75
CA LYS A 116 21.22 1.92 17.60
C LYS A 116 19.83 1.28 17.46
N ILE A 117 19.48 0.89 16.24
CA ILE A 117 18.20 0.28 15.88
C ILE A 117 18.42 -0.84 14.88
N ALA A 118 17.71 -1.95 15.04
CA ALA A 118 17.67 -3.04 14.05
C ALA A 118 16.33 -3.76 14.09
N PRO A 119 15.88 -4.38 12.97
CA PRO A 119 14.74 -5.28 12.99
C PRO A 119 15.02 -6.50 13.88
N THR A 120 13.97 -7.05 14.47
CA THR A 120 14.00 -8.40 15.07
C THR A 120 13.58 -9.43 14.02
N GLU A 121 13.79 -10.71 14.30
CA GLU A 121 13.28 -11.81 13.46
C GLU A 121 11.76 -11.71 13.28
N LYS A 122 11.01 -11.47 14.37
CA LYS A 122 9.58 -11.16 14.32
C LYS A 122 9.24 -10.02 13.35
N GLY A 123 10.04 -8.94 13.37
CA GLY A 123 9.86 -7.81 12.47
C GLY A 123 10.06 -8.18 11.00
N LEU A 124 11.07 -9.00 10.70
CA LEU A 124 11.34 -9.52 9.36
C LEU A 124 10.22 -10.46 8.87
N ASP A 125 9.77 -11.38 9.71
CA ASP A 125 8.68 -12.30 9.39
C ASP A 125 7.36 -11.58 9.13
N GLU A 126 7.10 -10.49 9.86
CA GLU A 126 5.93 -9.68 9.62
C GLU A 126 6.04 -8.81 8.37
N LEU A 127 7.21 -8.24 8.10
CA LEU A 127 7.48 -7.56 6.84
C LEU A 127 7.25 -8.51 5.66
N LYS A 128 7.80 -9.73 5.72
CA LYS A 128 7.59 -10.79 4.74
C LYS A 128 6.12 -11.11 4.54
N ARG A 129 5.38 -11.35 5.64
CA ARG A 129 3.93 -11.60 5.59
C ARG A 129 3.18 -10.45 4.95
N TYR A 130 3.45 -9.21 5.35
CA TYR A 130 2.83 -8.03 4.76
C TYR A 130 3.12 -7.91 3.26
N MET A 131 4.39 -8.10 2.88
CA MET A 131 4.83 -8.01 1.49
C MET A 131 4.29 -9.14 0.60
N SER A 132 3.88 -10.28 1.15
CA SER A 132 3.12 -11.28 0.39
C SER A 132 1.82 -10.72 -0.19
N GLY A 133 1.17 -9.78 0.53
CA GLY A 133 0.01 -9.05 0.03
C GLY A 133 0.32 -8.16 -1.18
N ALA A 134 1.59 -7.86 -1.44
CA ALA A 134 2.03 -7.13 -2.63
C ALA A 134 2.58 -8.06 -3.72
N PHE A 135 3.40 -9.05 -3.33
CA PHE A 135 4.10 -9.92 -4.27
C PHE A 135 3.19 -10.95 -4.93
N THR A 136 2.25 -11.54 -4.19
CA THR A 136 1.32 -12.53 -4.76
C THR A 136 0.39 -11.92 -5.81
N PRO A 137 -0.23 -10.75 -5.60
CA PRO A 137 -0.97 -10.08 -6.67
C PRO A 137 -0.12 -9.75 -7.91
N VAL A 138 1.13 -9.34 -7.72
CA VAL A 138 2.01 -9.04 -8.85
C VAL A 138 2.45 -10.31 -9.59
N SER A 139 2.62 -11.45 -8.90
CA SER A 139 2.87 -12.74 -9.55
C SER A 139 1.67 -13.24 -10.36
N ILE A 140 0.44 -12.96 -9.92
CA ILE A 140 -0.79 -13.17 -10.69
C ILE A 140 -0.76 -12.36 -12.00
N LEU A 141 -0.41 -11.07 -11.90
CA LEU A 141 -0.34 -10.16 -13.07
C LEU A 141 0.76 -10.58 -14.06
N PHE A 142 1.92 -11.00 -13.54
CA PHE A 142 3.11 -11.24 -14.34
C PHE A 142 3.77 -12.59 -13.98
N PRO A 143 3.14 -13.72 -14.32
CA PRO A 143 3.57 -15.05 -13.87
C PRO A 143 4.97 -15.43 -14.40
N THR A 144 5.37 -14.90 -15.55
CA THR A 144 6.69 -15.17 -16.17
C THR A 144 7.88 -14.66 -15.36
N PHE A 145 7.67 -13.75 -14.40
CA PHE A 145 8.73 -13.20 -13.56
C PHE A 145 9.00 -14.02 -12.29
N ASN A 146 8.25 -15.11 -12.04
CA ASN A 146 8.46 -16.05 -10.92
C ASN A 146 8.65 -15.34 -9.55
N ILE A 147 7.81 -14.33 -9.29
CA ILE A 147 7.94 -13.48 -8.10
C ILE A 147 7.61 -14.30 -6.86
N ASN A 148 8.60 -14.44 -5.98
CA ASN A 148 8.51 -15.24 -4.76
C ASN A 148 8.09 -14.37 -3.56
N ALA A 149 7.18 -14.87 -2.72
CA ALA A 149 6.79 -14.20 -1.47
C ALA A 149 7.97 -14.02 -0.49
N ASN A 150 8.99 -14.87 -0.59
CA ASN A 150 10.21 -14.87 0.22
C ASN A 150 11.33 -13.99 -0.37
N LEU A 151 11.04 -13.16 -1.39
CA LEU A 151 12.06 -12.35 -2.10
C LEU A 151 12.94 -11.53 -1.15
N LEU A 152 12.37 -11.02 -0.05
CA LEU A 152 13.07 -10.17 0.91
C LEU A 152 13.89 -10.94 1.96
N ASP A 153 13.86 -12.27 1.96
CA ASP A 153 14.72 -13.07 2.84
C ASP A 153 16.18 -13.02 2.36
N ASN A 154 16.40 -12.78 1.06
CA ASN A 154 17.72 -12.54 0.50
C ASN A 154 18.14 -11.08 0.73
N ASP A 155 19.27 -10.88 1.41
CA ASP A 155 19.77 -9.55 1.79
C ASP A 155 20.05 -8.63 0.60
N ILE A 156 20.61 -9.17 -0.50
CA ILE A 156 20.90 -8.41 -1.71
C ILE A 156 19.60 -7.97 -2.39
N LEU A 157 18.61 -8.86 -2.50
CA LEU A 157 17.31 -8.52 -3.06
C LEU A 157 16.53 -7.54 -2.18
N ARG A 158 16.59 -7.71 -0.85
CA ARG A 158 15.99 -6.78 0.12
C ARG A 158 16.61 -5.39 0.03
N HIS A 159 17.95 -5.30 -0.02
CA HIS A 159 18.66 -4.04 -0.21
C HIS A 159 18.22 -3.36 -1.51
N ASN A 160 18.22 -4.10 -2.63
CA ASN A 160 17.81 -3.56 -3.94
C ASN A 160 16.36 -3.08 -3.95
N PHE A 161 15.45 -3.84 -3.32
CA PHE A 161 14.03 -3.47 -3.19
C PHE A 161 13.87 -2.12 -2.49
N PHE A 162 14.49 -1.96 -1.31
CA PHE A 162 14.36 -0.74 -0.52
C PHE A 162 15.12 0.44 -1.10
N ARG A 163 16.24 0.20 -1.79
CA ARG A 163 16.92 1.22 -2.60
C ARG A 163 16.01 1.77 -3.71
N ARG A 164 15.30 0.90 -4.43
CA ARG A 164 14.33 1.32 -5.46
C ARG A 164 13.07 1.96 -4.88
N ALA A 165 12.68 1.57 -3.67
CA ALA A 165 11.58 2.23 -2.96
C ALA A 165 11.92 3.68 -2.57
N ALA A 166 13.15 3.91 -2.11
CA ALA A 166 13.66 5.24 -1.78
C ALA A 166 13.58 6.22 -2.96
N GLU A 167 13.75 5.73 -4.19
CA GLU A 167 13.73 6.56 -5.40
C GLU A 167 12.41 7.34 -5.60
N TYR A 168 11.26 6.73 -5.30
CA TYR A 168 9.97 7.41 -5.37
C TYR A 168 9.66 8.16 -4.08
N LEU A 169 9.86 7.51 -2.94
CA LEU A 169 9.47 8.05 -1.64
C LEU A 169 10.16 9.38 -1.34
N PHE A 170 11.47 9.47 -1.55
CA PHE A 170 12.25 10.67 -1.24
C PHE A 170 12.16 11.76 -2.31
N ARG A 171 11.53 11.46 -3.46
CA ARG A 171 11.10 12.46 -4.45
C ARG A 171 9.66 12.94 -4.22
N GLY A 172 9.01 12.50 -3.15
CA GLY A 172 7.64 12.88 -2.82
C GLY A 172 6.58 12.26 -3.74
N LEU A 173 6.92 11.21 -4.49
CA LEU A 173 5.96 10.45 -5.30
C LEU A 173 5.21 9.45 -4.41
N THR A 174 4.36 9.98 -3.53
CA THR A 174 3.47 9.23 -2.63
C THR A 174 2.04 9.22 -3.17
N PHE A 175 1.16 8.37 -2.61
CA PHE A 175 -0.25 8.35 -3.02
C PHE A 175 -0.91 9.73 -2.90
N ARG A 176 -0.69 10.42 -1.79
CA ARG A 176 -1.26 11.76 -1.55
C ARG A 176 -0.87 12.78 -2.61
N LYS A 177 0.28 12.61 -3.27
CA LYS A 177 0.75 13.52 -4.33
C LYS A 177 0.29 13.09 -5.72
N VAL A 178 0.20 11.79 -5.99
CA VAL A 178 -0.10 11.25 -7.32
C VAL A 178 -1.59 10.98 -7.55
N LEU A 179 -2.33 10.64 -6.48
CA LEU A 179 -3.76 10.34 -6.49
C LEU A 179 -4.40 10.91 -5.19
N PRO A 180 -4.46 12.25 -5.03
CA PRO A 180 -4.87 12.89 -3.79
C PRO A 180 -6.27 12.51 -3.31
N GLU A 181 -7.18 12.19 -4.23
CA GLU A 181 -8.58 11.85 -3.98
C GLU A 181 -8.73 10.60 -3.12
N VAL A 182 -7.78 9.65 -3.23
CA VAL A 182 -7.79 8.42 -2.41
C VAL A 182 -7.52 8.72 -0.93
N GLY A 183 -7.01 9.91 -0.60
CA GLY A 183 -6.77 10.40 0.76
C GLY A 183 -8.02 10.35 1.64
N LEU A 184 -9.23 10.45 1.06
CA LEU A 184 -10.51 10.26 1.77
C LEU A 184 -10.55 8.94 2.56
N PHE A 185 -9.85 7.92 2.07
CA PHE A 185 -9.78 6.59 2.67
C PHE A 185 -8.41 6.32 3.32
N ILE A 186 -7.30 6.49 2.59
CA ILE A 186 -5.99 6.01 3.06
C ILE A 186 -5.40 6.87 4.19
N ASP A 187 -5.88 8.10 4.38
CA ASP A 187 -5.47 8.95 5.50
C ASP A 187 -6.22 8.61 6.80
N LYS A 188 -7.14 7.64 6.76
CA LYS A 188 -7.99 7.25 7.89
C LYS A 188 -7.64 5.84 8.37
N ASP A 189 -7.63 5.65 9.69
CA ASP A 189 -7.40 4.34 10.30
C ASP A 189 -8.41 3.31 9.76
N GLY A 190 -7.91 2.18 9.26
CA GLY A 190 -8.74 1.14 8.62
C GLY A 190 -9.41 1.55 7.29
N GLY A 191 -9.28 2.80 6.85
CA GLY A 191 -9.98 3.32 5.67
C GLY A 191 -9.57 2.62 4.36
N ARG A 192 -8.29 2.23 4.23
CA ARG A 192 -7.81 1.41 3.10
C ARG A 192 -8.56 0.08 2.99
N MET A 193 -8.78 -0.61 4.11
CA MET A 193 -9.49 -1.90 4.11
C MET A 193 -10.99 -1.73 3.84
N ILE A 194 -11.61 -0.68 4.40
CA ILE A 194 -13.01 -0.32 4.09
C ILE A 194 -13.17 -0.06 2.59
N MET A 195 -12.29 0.73 1.99
CA MET A 195 -12.32 1.05 0.56
C MET A 195 -12.25 -0.21 -0.31
N LEU A 196 -11.26 -1.07 -0.07
CA LEU A 196 -11.10 -2.32 -0.82
C LEU A 196 -12.30 -3.27 -0.63
N TYR A 197 -12.84 -3.36 0.59
CA TYR A 197 -14.03 -4.16 0.86
C TYR A 197 -15.24 -3.67 0.05
N LEU A 198 -15.54 -2.37 0.10
CA LEU A 198 -16.64 -1.77 -0.66
C LEU A 198 -16.48 -2.01 -2.16
N TYR A 199 -15.26 -1.89 -2.68
CA TYR A 199 -14.95 -2.20 -4.07
C TYR A 199 -15.29 -3.66 -4.41
N LEU A 200 -14.85 -4.62 -3.61
CA LEU A 200 -15.15 -6.03 -3.88
C LEU A 200 -16.64 -6.36 -3.79
N GLN A 201 -17.39 -5.72 -2.89
CA GLN A 201 -18.85 -5.83 -2.88
C GLN A 201 -19.48 -5.22 -4.14
N ALA A 202 -18.97 -4.09 -4.60
CA ALA A 202 -19.45 -3.42 -5.80
C ALA A 202 -19.20 -4.26 -7.06
N ILE A 203 -18.00 -4.86 -7.21
CA ILE A 203 -17.68 -5.71 -8.36
C ILE A 203 -18.59 -6.94 -8.42
N LYS A 204 -18.92 -7.55 -7.27
CA LYS A 204 -19.86 -8.69 -7.21
C LYS A 204 -21.29 -8.33 -7.65
N ASN A 205 -21.69 -7.08 -7.49
CA ASN A 205 -23.05 -6.59 -7.77
C ASN A 205 -23.03 -5.53 -8.91
N LYS A 206 -22.04 -5.61 -9.81
CA LYS A 206 -21.80 -4.57 -10.82
C LYS A 206 -22.89 -4.58 -11.89
N THR A 207 -23.30 -3.39 -12.28
CA THR A 207 -24.23 -3.08 -13.36
C THR A 207 -23.62 -2.01 -14.26
N ALA A 208 -24.30 -1.66 -15.36
CA ALA A 208 -23.88 -0.58 -16.25
C ALA A 208 -23.77 0.79 -15.55
N HIS A 209 -24.51 1.01 -14.44
CA HIS A 209 -24.60 2.29 -13.74
C HIS A 209 -23.84 2.32 -12.40
N GLY A 210 -22.96 1.35 -12.15
CA GLY A 210 -22.28 1.18 -10.86
C GLY A 210 -22.76 -0.08 -10.15
N ALA A 211 -23.01 -0.03 -8.83
CA ALA A 211 -23.51 -1.18 -8.07
C ALA A 211 -24.45 -0.75 -6.93
N ILE A 212 -25.29 -1.67 -6.46
CA ILE A 212 -26.03 -1.52 -5.21
C ILE A 212 -25.59 -2.65 -4.28
N ILE A 213 -25.18 -2.31 -3.07
CA ILE A 213 -24.69 -3.27 -2.08
C ILE A 213 -25.44 -3.13 -0.76
N ALA A 214 -25.48 -4.20 0.02
CA ALA A 214 -25.90 -4.13 1.42
C ALA A 214 -24.90 -3.28 2.23
N TYR A 215 -25.40 -2.41 3.10
CA TYR A 215 -24.58 -1.48 3.87
C TYR A 215 -25.06 -1.36 5.31
N SER A 216 -24.10 -1.45 6.23
CA SER A 216 -24.30 -1.16 7.65
C SER A 216 -23.00 -0.61 8.22
N ALA A 217 -23.05 0.63 8.72
CA ALA A 217 -21.92 1.25 9.40
C ALA A 217 -21.44 0.43 10.60
N SER A 218 -22.38 -0.22 11.32
CA SER A 218 -22.07 -1.10 12.45
C SER A 218 -21.32 -2.36 12.02
N THR A 219 -21.72 -2.96 10.89
CA THR A 219 -21.04 -4.14 10.34
C THR A 219 -19.61 -3.80 9.92
N LEU A 220 -19.41 -2.70 9.18
CA LEU A 220 -18.07 -2.25 8.80
C LEU A 220 -17.21 -1.87 10.01
N ALA A 221 -17.80 -1.21 11.01
CA ALA A 221 -17.10 -0.83 12.24
C ALA A 221 -16.55 -2.07 12.97
N LYS A 222 -17.39 -3.10 13.10
CA LYS A 222 -16.99 -4.39 13.70
C LYS A 222 -15.92 -5.08 12.86
N GLU A 223 -16.12 -5.17 11.54
CA GLU A 223 -15.21 -5.86 10.62
C GLU A 223 -13.80 -5.25 10.63
N PHE A 224 -13.71 -3.92 10.66
CA PHE A 224 -12.43 -3.20 10.54
C PHE A 224 -11.91 -2.63 11.86
N PHE A 225 -12.53 -3.00 12.99
CA PHE A 225 -12.10 -2.64 14.34
C PHE A 225 -11.98 -1.12 14.54
N VAL A 226 -12.94 -0.37 14.02
CA VAL A 226 -13.06 1.09 14.14
C VAL A 226 -14.41 1.47 14.73
N SER A 227 -14.60 2.72 15.15
CA SER A 227 -15.90 3.16 15.68
C SER A 227 -16.91 3.37 14.54
N ARG A 228 -18.20 3.24 14.86
CA ARG A 228 -19.29 3.55 13.92
C ARG A 228 -19.24 5.00 13.45
N ILE A 229 -18.90 5.93 14.36
CA ILE A 229 -18.73 7.35 14.05
C ILE A 229 -17.61 7.54 13.01
N HIS A 230 -16.50 6.81 13.14
CA HIS A 230 -15.39 6.86 12.19
C HIS A 230 -15.81 6.36 10.80
N VAL A 231 -16.52 5.24 10.71
CA VAL A 231 -17.08 4.75 9.44
C VAL A 231 -18.00 5.78 8.82
N ASN A 232 -18.95 6.31 9.58
CA ASN A 232 -19.89 7.32 9.08
C ASN A 232 -19.18 8.57 8.54
N ARG A 233 -18.08 9.00 9.17
CA ARG A 233 -17.27 10.12 8.66
C ARG A 233 -16.63 9.80 7.31
N ILE A 234 -16.03 8.62 7.15
CA ILE A 234 -15.44 8.18 5.87
C ILE A 234 -16.51 8.14 4.78
N ILE A 235 -17.63 7.47 5.07
CA ILE A 235 -18.73 7.32 4.12
C ILE A 235 -19.31 8.68 3.74
N LYS A 236 -19.57 9.56 4.72
CA LYS A 236 -20.06 10.91 4.45
C LYS A 236 -19.13 11.68 3.50
N SER A 237 -17.82 11.69 3.76
CA SER A 237 -16.86 12.36 2.86
C SER A 237 -16.82 11.74 1.47
N ALA A 238 -16.96 10.43 1.35
CA ALA A 238 -17.06 9.77 0.05
C ALA A 238 -18.37 10.07 -0.69
N GLN A 239 -19.48 10.29 0.04
CA GLN A 239 -20.74 10.77 -0.56
C GLN A 239 -20.61 12.19 -1.08
N GLU A 240 -20.03 13.08 -0.29
CA GLU A 240 -19.79 14.48 -0.67
C GLU A 240 -18.89 14.58 -1.91
N ALA A 241 -17.96 13.62 -2.07
CA ALA A 241 -17.10 13.51 -3.25
C ALA A 241 -17.74 12.78 -4.45
N GLY A 242 -19.01 12.36 -4.35
CA GLY A 242 -19.73 11.74 -5.47
C GLY A 242 -19.30 10.30 -5.78
N TYR A 243 -18.73 9.57 -4.81
CA TYR A 243 -18.31 8.18 -4.99
C TYR A 243 -19.39 7.15 -4.65
N LEU A 244 -20.25 7.48 -3.69
CA LEU A 244 -21.26 6.57 -3.18
C LEU A 244 -22.44 7.36 -2.60
N LYS A 245 -23.56 6.68 -2.35
CA LYS A 245 -24.75 7.29 -1.74
C LYS A 245 -25.50 6.26 -0.91
N ASP A 246 -25.60 6.51 0.39
CA ASP A 246 -26.50 5.80 1.29
C ASP A 246 -27.95 6.04 0.83
N ARG A 247 -28.69 4.94 0.68
CA ARG A 247 -30.08 4.97 0.22
C ARG A 247 -31.07 5.06 1.38
N GLY A 248 -30.62 4.95 2.62
CA GLY A 248 -31.45 5.02 3.82
C GLY A 248 -32.27 3.74 4.10
N ASP A 249 -32.15 2.72 3.25
CA ASP A 249 -32.89 1.46 3.33
C ASP A 249 -31.96 0.25 3.65
N GLY A 250 -30.80 0.53 4.23
CA GLY A 250 -29.76 -0.48 4.48
C GLY A 250 -28.96 -0.87 3.23
N ARG A 251 -29.13 -0.15 2.12
CA ARG A 251 -28.34 -0.32 0.90
C ARG A 251 -27.55 0.95 0.58
N MET A 252 -26.46 0.76 -0.16
CA MET A 252 -25.61 1.84 -0.64
C MET A 252 -25.44 1.72 -2.15
N SER A 253 -25.62 2.84 -2.84
CA SER A 253 -25.28 2.96 -4.26
C SER A 253 -23.79 3.26 -4.36
N ILE A 254 -23.07 2.51 -5.18
CA ILE A 254 -21.66 2.70 -5.50
C ILE A 254 -21.56 3.18 -6.93
N TYR A 255 -20.96 4.35 -7.16
CA TYR A 255 -20.88 4.94 -8.49
C TYR A 255 -19.64 4.46 -9.26
N PRO A 256 -19.65 4.49 -10.60
CA PRO A 256 -18.49 4.12 -11.43
C PRO A 256 -17.21 4.86 -11.04
N ALA A 257 -17.31 6.14 -10.65
CA ALA A 257 -16.17 6.93 -10.19
C ALA A 257 -15.45 6.33 -8.97
N PHE A 258 -16.17 5.64 -8.07
CA PHE A 258 -15.55 4.94 -6.94
C PHE A 258 -14.77 3.71 -7.40
N ILE A 259 -15.35 2.94 -8.33
CA ILE A 259 -14.71 1.76 -8.90
C ILE A 259 -13.40 2.18 -9.57
N GLU A 260 -13.44 3.24 -10.38
CA GLU A 260 -12.26 3.79 -11.04
C GLU A 260 -11.21 4.31 -10.03
N LEU A 261 -11.63 5.01 -8.96
CA LEU A 261 -10.73 5.46 -7.89
C LEU A 261 -9.95 4.28 -7.29
N VAL A 262 -10.64 3.19 -6.95
CA VAL A 262 -10.00 2.02 -6.32
C VAL A 262 -9.12 1.26 -7.31
N GLU A 263 -9.53 1.14 -8.57
CA GLU A 263 -8.69 0.57 -9.63
C GLU A 263 -7.44 1.42 -9.89
N ASN A 264 -7.56 2.74 -9.88
CA ASN A 264 -6.41 3.65 -9.99
C ASN A 264 -5.47 3.51 -8.80
N TYR A 265 -6.00 3.41 -7.58
CA TYR A 265 -5.22 3.14 -6.38
C TYR A 265 -4.47 1.81 -6.46
N ALA A 266 -5.17 0.72 -6.80
CA ALA A 266 -4.58 -0.61 -6.84
C ALA A 266 -3.54 -0.74 -7.97
N GLY A 267 -3.84 -0.20 -9.15
CA GLY A 267 -2.89 -0.14 -10.26
C GLY A 267 -1.62 0.63 -9.88
N LEU A 268 -1.78 1.74 -9.15
CA LEU A 268 -0.66 2.56 -8.69
C LEU A 268 0.15 1.84 -7.60
N TYR A 269 -0.52 1.16 -6.67
CA TYR A 269 0.11 0.30 -5.67
C TYR A 269 0.97 -0.78 -6.33
N PHE A 270 0.44 -1.52 -7.30
CA PHE A 270 1.20 -2.51 -8.04
C PHE A 270 2.28 -1.90 -8.94
N ALA A 271 2.09 -0.67 -9.44
CA ALA A 271 3.13 0.06 -10.18
C ALA A 271 4.33 0.38 -9.29
N TYR A 272 4.10 0.82 -8.05
CA TYR A 272 5.17 0.97 -7.05
C TYR A 272 5.88 -0.35 -6.79
N VAL A 273 5.12 -1.42 -6.48
CA VAL A 273 5.69 -2.72 -6.14
C VAL A 273 6.53 -3.29 -7.28
N THR A 274 6.00 -3.29 -8.51
CA THR A 274 6.73 -3.77 -9.70
C THR A 274 8.00 -2.97 -9.96
N HIS A 275 8.02 -1.67 -9.66
CA HIS A 275 9.26 -0.88 -9.71
C HIS A 275 10.24 -1.37 -8.65
N TYR A 276 9.80 -1.53 -7.40
CA TYR A 276 10.67 -1.95 -6.30
C TYR A 276 11.35 -3.30 -6.56
N ILE A 277 10.65 -4.25 -7.19
CA ILE A 277 11.20 -5.57 -7.58
C ILE A 277 11.82 -5.59 -8.99
N ASN A 278 12.01 -4.44 -9.64
CA ASN A 278 12.61 -4.32 -10.97
C ASN A 278 11.90 -5.11 -12.09
N VAL A 279 10.59 -5.29 -11.98
CA VAL A 279 9.75 -5.85 -13.06
C VAL A 279 9.33 -4.70 -13.96
N VAL A 280 9.42 -4.85 -15.28
CA VAL A 280 8.91 -3.84 -16.24
C VAL A 280 7.69 -4.43 -16.94
N PRO A 281 6.46 -3.98 -16.59
CA PRO A 281 5.27 -4.33 -17.34
C PRO A 281 5.43 -3.91 -18.80
N LYS A 282 5.24 -4.86 -19.72
CA LYS A 282 5.19 -4.57 -21.16
C LYS A 282 3.73 -4.52 -21.57
N GLU A 283 3.40 -3.57 -22.44
CA GLU A 283 2.12 -3.59 -23.14
C GLU A 283 1.98 -4.92 -23.89
N ARG A 284 0.79 -5.53 -23.82
CA ARG A 284 0.49 -6.64 -24.72
C ARG A 284 0.50 -6.08 -26.14
N ARG A 285 1.51 -6.47 -26.93
CA ARG A 285 1.40 -6.36 -28.39
C ARG A 285 0.16 -7.14 -28.78
N HIS A 286 -0.84 -6.47 -29.33
CA HIS A 286 -1.91 -7.18 -30.01
C HIS A 286 -1.23 -8.02 -31.08
N ALA A 287 -1.49 -9.32 -31.10
CA ALA A 287 -1.13 -10.13 -32.25
C ALA A 287 -1.89 -9.51 -33.43
N VAL A 288 -1.19 -8.74 -34.25
CA VAL A 288 -1.69 -8.37 -35.56
C VAL A 288 -1.84 -9.71 -36.26
N ASN A 289 -3.08 -10.16 -36.42
CA ASN A 289 -3.41 -11.27 -37.28
C ASN A 289 -2.91 -10.87 -38.68
N MET A 290 -1.70 -11.33 -39.03
CA MET A 290 -1.29 -11.41 -40.41
C MET A 290 -2.15 -12.49 -41.04
N THR A 291 -3.27 -12.09 -41.61
CA THR A 291 -3.97 -12.86 -42.63
C THR A 291 -2.95 -13.13 -43.74
N PRO A 292 -2.61 -14.39 -44.04
CA PRO A 292 -1.83 -14.68 -45.22
C PRO A 292 -2.73 -14.37 -46.42
N THR A 293 -2.35 -13.36 -47.18
CA THR A 293 -2.92 -13.14 -48.51
C THR A 293 -2.27 -14.18 -49.42
N LEU A 294 -3.04 -15.20 -49.78
CA LEU A 294 -2.84 -16.04 -50.97
C LEU A 294 -4.19 -16.17 -51.66
#